data_AF-F1N3B7-F1
#
_entry.id   AF-F1N3B7-F1
#
_cell.length_a   1.000
_cell.length_b   1.000
_cell.length_c   1.000
_cell.angle_alpha   90.00
_cell.angle_beta   90.00
_cell.angle_gamma   90.00
#
_symmetry.space_group_name_H-M   'P 1'
#
loop_
_entity.id
_entity.type
_entity.pdbx_description
1 polymer ?
#
loop_
_entity_poly.entity_id
_entity_poly.type
_entity_poly.pdbx_seq_one_letter_code
_entity_poly.pdbx_strand_id
1 'polypeptide(L)'
;MEIIFGRNKKEQLEPVRARVTGKIPAWLQGILLRNGPGMHTVGETRYNHWFDGLALLHSFTIRDGEVYYRSKYLRSDTYTANIEANRIVVSEFGTMAYPDPCKNIFSKAFSYLSHTIPDFTDNCLINIMRCGEDFYATTETSYIRRINPQTLETLEKVDFRKYVAVNLATSHPHYDAAGNVLNVGTSIVDKGKTKYVIFKIPAPVPGGRKEGRSPLKDTEVFCSIAAHSLLSPSYYHSFGVSENYIIFLEQPFKLDILKMATAYIRGVSWASCLAFHGEDKTHIHIIDRRTRKPVPTKYHTDPMVVFHHVNAYEEDGCLLFDVITYEDGSLYQLFYLANLNEDFKENSRLTSMPTLKRFVLPLHVDKNAEVGSNLIKLSSTTARALKEKDDQVYCQPELLCEGLELPHINYAHNGQPYRYIFAAGVQWSPIPTKIIKYDILTKSSLTWREEHCWPAEPLFVPTPGAKDEDDGIILSAIVSTDPQKSPFLLVLDARTFTELARASVDVEMHLDFHGLFIPDAGRDPGKQAPSQEAPARAAALVLGTSSAQLTAVPAPGEVRERWSFVPFPHGAHQTKTQTLGMAK
;
A
#
# COMPACT_ATOMS: atom_id res chain seq x y z
N MET A 1 -10.54 -18.60 6.89
CA MET A 1 -10.74 -17.38 6.08
C MET A 1 -11.20 -16.20 6.92
N GLU A 2 -12.39 -16.23 7.54
CA GLU A 2 -12.93 -15.08 8.29
C GLU A 2 -12.00 -14.43 9.34
N ILE A 3 -11.07 -15.19 9.94
CA ILE A 3 -10.08 -14.65 10.89
C ILE A 3 -9.17 -13.59 10.22
N ILE A 4 -8.91 -13.76 8.92
CA ILE A 4 -8.09 -12.89 8.08
C ILE A 4 -8.95 -11.78 7.46
N PHE A 5 -10.09 -12.13 6.85
CA PHE A 5 -10.94 -11.20 6.07
C PHE A 5 -12.34 -11.02 6.65
N GLY A 6 -12.85 -9.80 6.62
CA GLY A 6 -14.27 -9.54 6.85
C GLY A 6 -14.73 -9.56 8.32
N ARG A 7 -13.80 -9.69 9.28
CA ARG A 7 -14.05 -9.52 10.72
C ARG A 7 -13.46 -8.20 11.22
N ASN A 8 -14.30 -7.43 11.91
CA ASN A 8 -13.90 -6.22 12.62
C ASN A 8 -12.79 -6.51 13.63
N LYS A 9 -11.75 -5.68 13.68
CA LYS A 9 -10.69 -5.73 14.68
C LYS A 9 -10.87 -4.65 15.75
N LYS A 10 -10.40 -4.91 16.96
CA LYS A 10 -10.25 -3.87 17.98
C LYS A 10 -9.00 -3.03 17.72
N GLU A 11 -9.11 -1.73 17.92
CA GLU A 11 -7.94 -0.83 17.89
C GLU A 11 -7.15 -0.91 19.21
N GLN A 12 -5.83 -0.92 19.10
CA GLN A 12 -4.90 -0.94 20.23
C GLN A 12 -4.37 0.47 20.46
N LEU A 13 -5.14 1.29 21.17
CA LEU A 13 -4.86 2.71 21.36
C LEU A 13 -3.61 2.99 22.19
N GLU A 14 -3.34 2.20 23.23
CA GLU A 14 -2.12 2.33 24.03
C GLU A 14 -1.03 1.38 23.50
N PRO A 15 0.24 1.83 23.35
CA PRO A 15 1.31 0.98 22.81
C PRO A 15 1.57 -0.27 23.66
N VAL A 16 1.41 -1.46 23.06
CA VAL A 16 1.70 -2.74 23.71
C VAL A 16 3.13 -3.15 23.40
N ARG A 17 3.93 -3.40 24.44
CA ARG A 17 5.29 -3.95 24.29
C ARG A 17 5.22 -5.38 23.77
N ALA A 18 5.90 -5.64 22.66
CA ALA A 18 6.01 -6.97 22.08
C ALA A 18 7.00 -7.87 22.83
N ARG A 19 6.75 -9.17 22.80
CA ARG A 19 7.72 -10.19 23.23
C ARG A 19 8.69 -10.47 22.08
N VAL A 20 9.92 -9.97 22.19
CA VAL A 20 10.98 -10.21 21.20
C VAL A 20 11.66 -11.56 21.45
N THR A 21 11.88 -12.33 20.38
CA THR A 21 12.75 -13.51 20.33
C THR A 21 13.71 -13.40 19.16
N GLY A 22 14.95 -13.88 19.31
CA GLY A 22 16.04 -13.60 18.38
C GLY A 22 16.76 -12.28 18.72
N LYS A 23 17.39 -11.64 17.73
CA LYS A 23 18.14 -10.38 17.92
C LYS A 23 17.79 -9.37 16.84
N ILE A 24 17.08 -8.31 17.23
CA ILE A 24 16.85 -7.15 16.36
C ILE A 24 18.19 -6.41 16.14
N PRO A 25 18.53 -6.01 14.91
CA PRO A 25 19.76 -5.23 14.66
C PRO A 25 19.75 -3.91 15.44
N ALA A 26 20.84 -3.61 16.15
CA ALA A 26 20.91 -2.42 17.01
C ALA A 26 20.81 -1.08 16.24
N TRP A 27 21.07 -1.09 14.94
CA TRP A 27 20.90 0.08 14.07
C TRP A 27 19.44 0.33 13.66
N LEU A 28 18.54 -0.64 13.85
CA LEU A 28 17.14 -0.51 13.47
C LEU A 28 16.38 0.32 14.51
N GLN A 29 16.20 1.60 14.20
CA GLN A 29 15.56 2.59 15.07
C GLN A 29 14.52 3.36 14.24
N GLY A 30 13.25 3.33 14.62
CA GLY A 30 12.20 3.98 13.85
C GLY A 30 10.81 3.35 14.00
N ILE A 31 9.95 3.59 13.02
CA ILE A 31 8.54 3.17 13.01
C ILE A 31 8.23 2.49 11.68
N LEU A 32 7.90 1.20 11.69
CA LEU A 32 7.16 0.59 10.60
C LEU A 32 5.70 1.01 10.72
N LEU A 33 5.17 1.72 9.74
CA LEU A 33 3.77 2.18 9.70
C LEU A 33 3.07 1.55 8.49
N ARG A 34 1.95 0.88 8.72
CA ARG A 34 1.19 0.15 7.70
C ARG A 34 -0.30 0.47 7.76
N ASN A 35 -1.01 0.22 6.66
CA ASN A 35 -2.41 0.60 6.48
C ASN A 35 -3.20 -0.49 5.74
N GLY A 36 -4.45 -0.69 6.15
CA GLY A 36 -5.34 -1.70 5.59
C GLY A 36 -6.76 -1.61 6.17
N PRO A 37 -7.66 -2.53 5.78
CA PRO A 37 -9.05 -2.51 6.22
C PRO A 37 -9.21 -3.26 7.55
N GLY A 38 -9.72 -2.58 8.58
CA GLY A 38 -9.96 -3.18 9.90
C GLY A 38 -11.41 -3.50 10.25
N MET A 39 -12.39 -2.85 9.59
CA MET A 39 -13.82 -2.97 9.92
C MET A 39 -14.67 -3.22 8.68
N HIS A 40 -15.31 -4.39 8.59
CA HIS A 40 -16.15 -4.81 7.45
C HIS A 40 -17.65 -4.86 7.77
N THR A 41 -18.05 -4.65 9.02
CA THR A 41 -19.45 -4.60 9.48
C THR A 41 -19.68 -3.35 10.33
N VAL A 42 -20.75 -2.61 10.06
CA VAL A 42 -21.20 -1.46 10.87
C VAL A 42 -22.68 -1.63 11.19
N GLY A 43 -23.02 -1.72 12.47
CA GLY A 43 -24.34 -2.16 12.92
C GLY A 43 -24.75 -3.50 12.30
N GLU A 44 -25.92 -3.52 11.66
CA GLU A 44 -26.44 -4.69 10.93
C GLU A 44 -25.97 -4.74 9.46
N THR A 45 -25.30 -3.70 8.96
CA THR A 45 -24.85 -3.62 7.56
C THR A 45 -23.42 -4.12 7.39
N ARG A 46 -23.16 -4.87 6.32
CA ARG A 46 -21.85 -5.44 5.98
C ARG A 46 -21.37 -4.92 4.63
N TYR A 47 -20.07 -4.70 4.52
CA TYR A 47 -19.40 -4.44 3.26
C TYR A 47 -19.27 -5.72 2.41
N ASN A 48 -19.22 -5.55 1.09
CA ASN A 48 -19.16 -6.65 0.11
C ASN A 48 -17.73 -6.99 -0.34
N HIS A 49 -16.81 -6.03 -0.32
CA HIS A 49 -15.46 -6.18 -0.88
C HIS A 49 -14.38 -5.90 0.17
N TRP A 50 -13.22 -6.55 0.07
CA TRP A 50 -12.14 -6.39 1.06
C TRP A 50 -11.68 -4.93 1.16
N PHE A 51 -11.56 -4.26 0.00
CA PHE A 51 -11.15 -2.86 -0.14
C PHE A 51 -12.18 -1.83 0.39
N ASP A 52 -13.35 -2.28 0.86
CA ASP A 52 -14.37 -1.38 1.41
C ASP A 52 -14.24 -1.19 2.93
N GLY A 53 -13.47 -2.04 3.61
CA GLY A 53 -13.37 -2.00 5.06
C GLY A 53 -12.74 -0.70 5.55
N LEU A 54 -13.21 -0.17 6.68
CA LEU A 54 -12.71 1.10 7.20
C LEU A 54 -11.24 0.99 7.61
N ALA A 55 -10.45 1.97 7.17
CA ALA A 55 -9.00 2.02 7.33
C ALA A 55 -8.57 1.92 8.81
N LEU A 56 -7.68 0.97 9.09
CA LEU A 56 -7.05 0.72 10.37
C LEU A 56 -5.55 0.90 10.22
N LEU A 57 -5.03 2.01 10.72
CA LEU A 57 -3.59 2.24 10.80
C LEU A 57 -3.01 1.34 11.89
N HIS A 58 -1.84 0.77 11.66
CA HIS A 58 -1.07 0.11 12.71
C HIS A 58 0.43 0.32 12.52
N SER A 59 1.16 0.26 13.63
CA SER A 59 2.59 0.55 13.64
C SER A 59 3.36 -0.31 14.62
N PHE A 60 4.62 -0.58 14.27
CA PHE A 60 5.63 -1.16 15.15
C PHE A 60 6.74 -0.11 15.34
N THR A 61 6.78 0.49 16.53
CA THR A 61 7.88 1.38 16.93
C THR A 61 9.02 0.53 17.49
N ILE A 62 10.20 0.64 16.88
CA ILE A 62 11.39 -0.16 17.19
C ILE A 62 12.45 0.77 17.79
N ARG A 63 12.84 0.55 19.05
CA ARG A 63 13.84 1.36 19.74
C ARG A 63 14.71 0.53 20.68
N ASP A 64 16.03 0.70 20.56
CA ASP A 64 17.05 0.07 21.41
C ASP A 64 16.84 -1.47 21.61
N GLY A 65 16.33 -2.14 20.57
CA GLY A 65 16.05 -3.59 20.55
C GLY A 65 14.67 -4.00 21.08
N GLU A 66 13.86 -3.06 21.57
CA GLU A 66 12.46 -3.26 21.95
C GLU A 66 11.50 -2.86 20.83
N VAL A 67 10.30 -3.44 20.84
CA VAL A 67 9.24 -3.18 19.85
C VAL A 67 7.92 -2.92 20.57
N TYR A 68 7.21 -1.88 20.13
CA TYR A 68 5.88 -1.51 20.63
C TYR A 68 4.88 -1.45 19.47
N TYR A 69 3.75 -2.13 19.63
CA TYR A 69 2.65 -2.14 18.65
C TYR A 69 1.52 -1.19 19.06
N ARG A 70 0.95 -0.51 18.07
CA ARG A 70 -0.24 0.33 18.22
C ARG A 70 -1.14 0.18 16.99
N SER A 71 -2.45 0.24 17.15
CA SER A 71 -3.39 0.39 16.03
C SER A 71 -4.52 1.38 16.34
N LYS A 72 -5.04 2.06 15.32
CA LYS A 72 -6.08 3.08 15.44
C LYS A 72 -6.84 3.25 14.13
N TYR A 73 -8.17 3.24 14.18
CA TYR A 73 -8.96 3.52 12.98
C TYR A 73 -8.75 4.95 12.49
N LEU A 74 -8.59 5.12 11.18
CA LEU A 74 -8.58 6.42 10.54
C LEU A 74 -9.95 7.08 10.75
N ARG A 75 -9.97 8.18 11.51
CA ARG A 75 -11.18 8.96 11.81
C ARG A 75 -11.53 9.88 10.63
N SER A 76 -11.81 9.25 9.49
CA SER A 76 -12.22 9.91 8.25
C SER A 76 -13.69 10.39 8.33
N ASP A 77 -14.16 11.12 7.32
CA ASP A 77 -15.57 11.54 7.25
C ASP A 77 -16.46 10.30 7.05
N THR A 78 -16.03 9.38 6.17
CA THR A 78 -16.64 8.05 5.99
C THR A 78 -16.75 7.27 7.30
N TYR A 79 -15.65 7.14 8.05
CA TYR A 79 -15.65 6.44 9.33
C TYR A 79 -16.67 7.08 10.29
N THR A 80 -16.58 8.40 10.46
CA THR A 80 -17.42 9.14 11.40
C THR A 80 -18.90 9.00 11.05
N ALA A 81 -19.27 9.22 9.79
CA ALA A 81 -20.65 9.13 9.33
C ALA A 81 -21.25 7.71 9.50
N ASN A 82 -20.45 6.67 9.22
CA ASN A 82 -20.91 5.28 9.36
C ASN A 82 -21.11 4.88 10.83
N ILE A 83 -20.19 5.28 11.71
CA ILE A 83 -20.26 4.99 13.16
C ILE A 83 -21.42 5.77 13.81
N GLU A 84 -21.58 7.06 13.50
CA GLU A 84 -22.70 7.88 14.01
C GLU A 84 -24.07 7.35 13.55
N ALA A 85 -24.17 6.85 12.32
CA ALA A 85 -25.41 6.25 11.80
C ALA A 85 -25.63 4.80 12.27
N ASN A 86 -24.65 4.17 12.91
CA ASN A 86 -24.59 2.73 13.21
C ASN A 86 -24.94 1.84 11.99
N ARG A 87 -24.53 2.28 10.78
CA ARG A 87 -24.70 1.57 9.51
C ARG A 87 -23.84 2.21 8.42
N ILE A 88 -23.59 1.49 7.34
CA ILE A 88 -22.91 2.01 6.14
C ILE A 88 -23.82 3.06 5.48
N VAL A 89 -23.37 4.31 5.42
CA VAL A 89 -24.05 5.45 4.78
C VAL A 89 -23.24 6.13 3.67
N VAL A 90 -21.95 5.79 3.53
CA VAL A 90 -21.07 6.22 2.44
C VAL A 90 -20.73 5.04 1.54
N SER A 91 -20.78 5.25 0.22
CA SER A 91 -20.52 4.21 -0.79
C SER A 91 -19.02 3.99 -0.99
N GLU A 92 -18.59 2.75 -0.78
CA GLU A 92 -17.22 2.27 -1.01
C GLU A 92 -17.12 1.56 -2.37
N PHE A 93 -15.93 1.05 -2.70
CA PHE A 93 -15.61 0.47 -3.99
C PHE A 93 -16.60 -0.63 -4.45
N GLY A 94 -16.76 -1.69 -3.66
CA GLY A 94 -17.67 -2.81 -3.92
C GLY A 94 -19.06 -2.66 -3.30
N THR A 95 -19.29 -1.66 -2.44
CA THR A 95 -20.52 -1.51 -1.65
C THR A 95 -21.17 -0.15 -1.86
N MET A 96 -22.30 -0.15 -2.57
CA MET A 96 -23.15 1.04 -2.71
C MET A 96 -23.98 1.25 -1.44
N ALA A 97 -23.80 2.38 -0.77
CA ALA A 97 -24.64 2.74 0.37
C ALA A 97 -26.00 3.25 -0.11
N TYR A 98 -27.09 2.67 0.41
CA TYR A 98 -28.43 3.16 0.12
C TYR A 98 -28.75 4.40 0.96
N PRO A 99 -29.22 5.50 0.33
CA PRO A 99 -29.57 6.71 1.06
C PRO A 99 -30.64 6.45 2.12
N ASP A 100 -30.54 7.15 3.24
CA ASP A 100 -31.58 7.15 4.26
C ASP A 100 -32.96 7.48 3.65
N PRO A 101 -33.99 6.62 3.81
CA PRO A 101 -35.33 6.87 3.27
C PRO A 101 -36.00 8.09 3.90
N CYS A 102 -35.60 8.50 5.11
CA CYS A 102 -36.13 9.66 5.80
C CYS A 102 -35.43 10.98 5.44
N LYS A 103 -34.32 10.97 4.69
CA LYS A 103 -33.67 12.21 4.21
C LYS A 103 -34.28 12.66 2.87
N ASN A 104 -34.79 13.90 2.84
CA ASN A 104 -35.56 14.47 1.73
C ASN A 104 -34.98 14.21 0.32
N ILE A 105 -35.86 13.78 -0.60
CA ILE A 105 -35.55 13.51 -2.01
C ILE A 105 -35.14 14.78 -2.77
N PHE A 106 -35.68 15.94 -2.39
CA PHE A 106 -35.50 17.21 -3.11
C PHE A 106 -34.10 17.84 -2.99
N SER A 107 -33.42 17.74 -1.85
CA SER A 107 -32.02 18.21 -1.73
C SER A 107 -31.04 17.29 -2.45
N LYS A 108 -31.36 15.99 -2.53
CA LYS A 108 -30.56 14.97 -3.22
C LYS A 108 -30.54 15.19 -4.73
N ALA A 109 -31.68 15.48 -5.36
CA ALA A 109 -31.74 15.72 -6.81
C ALA A 109 -30.81 16.86 -7.27
N PHE A 110 -30.75 17.97 -6.51
CA PHE A 110 -29.93 19.12 -6.86
C PHE A 110 -28.41 18.86 -6.73
N SER A 111 -27.97 17.97 -5.84
CA SER A 111 -26.56 17.55 -5.76
C SER A 111 -26.18 16.57 -6.87
N TYR A 112 -27.08 15.66 -7.27
CA TYR A 112 -26.83 14.73 -8.38
C TYR A 112 -26.87 15.39 -9.77
N LEU A 113 -27.55 16.53 -9.92
CA LEU A 113 -27.63 17.28 -11.18
C LEU A 113 -26.53 18.36 -11.35
N SER A 114 -25.81 18.73 -10.29
CA SER A 114 -24.84 19.84 -10.32
C SER A 114 -23.39 19.42 -10.57
N HIS A 115 -23.05 18.14 -10.41
CA HIS A 115 -21.71 17.62 -10.65
C HIS A 115 -21.75 16.33 -11.50
N THR A 116 -20.95 16.28 -12.57
CA THR A 116 -20.86 15.15 -13.51
C THR A 116 -20.23 13.90 -12.89
N ILE A 117 -19.65 14.02 -11.69
CA ILE A 117 -18.88 13.00 -10.99
C ILE A 117 -19.32 13.06 -9.51
N PRO A 118 -19.65 11.91 -8.88
CA PRO A 118 -20.03 11.87 -7.47
C PRO A 118 -18.87 12.28 -6.55
N ASP A 119 -19.18 12.73 -5.34
CA ASP A 119 -18.13 12.91 -4.32
C ASP A 119 -17.75 11.55 -3.73
N PHE A 120 -16.46 11.24 -3.72
CA PHE A 120 -15.95 9.92 -3.38
C PHE A 120 -15.65 9.77 -1.89
N THR A 121 -15.47 8.53 -1.45
CA THR A 121 -15.02 8.22 -0.08
C THR A 121 -13.66 8.82 0.26
N ASP A 122 -13.46 9.10 1.55
CA ASP A 122 -12.17 9.44 2.14
C ASP A 122 -11.63 8.32 3.07
N ASN A 123 -12.13 7.10 2.89
CA ASN A 123 -11.60 5.88 3.49
C ASN A 123 -10.20 5.59 2.93
N CYS A 124 -9.18 6.24 3.49
CA CYS A 124 -7.81 6.17 3.02
C CYS A 124 -7.10 4.92 3.55
N LEU A 125 -7.47 3.75 3.05
CA LEU A 125 -7.03 2.44 3.56
C LEU A 125 -5.80 1.82 2.89
N ILE A 126 -5.31 2.35 1.77
CA ILE A 126 -4.41 1.62 0.86
C ILE A 126 -2.94 1.78 1.27
N ASN A 127 -2.43 3.01 1.32
CA ASN A 127 -1.00 3.25 1.55
C ASN A 127 -0.78 4.50 2.42
N ILE A 128 0.50 4.78 2.71
CA ILE A 128 0.98 6.01 3.35
C ILE A 128 1.90 6.75 2.36
N MET A 129 1.61 8.01 2.08
CA MET A 129 2.46 8.93 1.32
C MET A 129 3.20 9.88 2.26
N ARG A 130 4.50 10.10 2.03
CA ARG A 130 5.29 11.15 2.69
C ARG A 130 5.30 12.41 1.83
N CYS A 131 5.25 13.60 2.42
CA CYS A 131 5.42 14.88 1.72
C CYS A 131 6.27 15.82 2.60
N GLY A 132 7.60 15.77 2.42
CA GLY A 132 8.51 16.36 3.40
C GLY A 132 8.36 15.67 4.76
N GLU A 133 7.99 16.43 5.79
CA GLU A 133 7.80 15.91 7.16
C GLU A 133 6.35 15.52 7.48
N ASP A 134 5.40 15.75 6.57
CA ASP A 134 4.00 15.33 6.74
C ASP A 134 3.77 13.94 6.14
N PHE A 135 2.90 13.16 6.79
CA PHE A 135 2.51 11.81 6.36
C PHE A 135 1.00 11.77 6.11
N TYR A 136 0.59 11.10 5.04
CA TYR A 136 -0.79 11.04 4.58
C TYR A 136 -1.21 9.60 4.34
N ALA A 137 -2.30 9.15 4.96
CA ALA A 137 -2.99 7.94 4.52
C ALA A 137 -3.68 8.22 3.18
N THR A 138 -3.63 7.27 2.24
CA THR A 138 -4.15 7.42 0.88
C THR A 138 -5.15 6.31 0.48
N THR A 139 -5.99 6.64 -0.50
CA THR A 139 -6.77 5.71 -1.33
C THR A 139 -6.70 6.22 -2.77
N GLU A 140 -7.51 5.70 -3.71
CA GLU A 140 -7.44 6.07 -5.13
C GLU A 140 -8.39 7.21 -5.56
N THR A 141 -8.97 7.90 -4.58
CA THR A 141 -9.86 9.04 -4.80
C THR A 141 -9.05 10.35 -4.85
N SER A 142 -9.73 11.50 -4.95
CA SER A 142 -9.10 12.81 -4.79
C SER A 142 -8.78 13.16 -3.33
N TYR A 143 -9.18 12.34 -2.36
CA TYR A 143 -9.01 12.61 -0.94
C TYR A 143 -7.84 11.83 -0.34
N ILE A 144 -7.05 12.52 0.48
CA ILE A 144 -6.04 11.94 1.37
C ILE A 144 -6.21 12.52 2.78
N ARG A 145 -5.74 11.80 3.79
CA ARG A 145 -5.86 12.21 5.21
C ARG A 145 -4.48 12.37 5.82
N ARG A 146 -4.14 13.57 6.32
CA ARG A 146 -2.89 13.71 7.08
C ARG A 146 -2.99 12.92 8.38
N ILE A 147 -1.89 12.30 8.80
CA ILE A 147 -1.80 11.51 10.02
C ILE A 147 -0.56 11.87 10.82
N ASN A 148 -0.63 11.68 12.13
CA ASN A 148 0.55 11.66 13.00
C ASN A 148 1.08 10.22 13.06
N PRO A 149 2.31 9.92 12.57
CA PRO A 149 2.80 8.55 12.52
C PRO A 149 3.20 7.97 13.90
N GLN A 150 3.44 8.81 14.91
CA GLN A 150 3.71 8.36 16.29
C GLN A 150 2.40 8.07 17.05
N THR A 151 1.36 8.87 16.85
CA THR A 151 0.09 8.74 17.62
C THR A 151 -1.02 8.02 16.87
N LEU A 152 -0.84 7.77 15.57
CA LEU A 152 -1.86 7.31 14.62
C LEU A 152 -3.10 8.22 14.59
N GLU A 153 -2.98 9.46 15.04
CA GLU A 153 -4.08 10.42 15.00
C GLU A 153 -4.36 10.87 13.57
N THR A 154 -5.64 10.85 13.22
CA THR A 154 -6.13 11.44 11.98
C THR A 154 -6.22 12.94 12.13
N LEU A 155 -5.61 13.65 11.19
CA LEU A 155 -5.56 15.10 11.12
C LEU A 155 -6.42 15.56 9.94
N GLU A 156 -6.05 16.63 9.25
CA GLU A 156 -6.92 17.25 8.26
C GLU A 156 -7.18 16.39 7.00
N LYS A 157 -8.40 16.52 6.46
CA LYS A 157 -8.75 16.06 5.12
C LYS A 157 -8.14 16.99 4.07
N VAL A 158 -7.49 16.39 3.09
CA VAL A 158 -6.91 17.08 1.94
C VAL A 158 -7.61 16.59 0.68
N ASP A 159 -7.81 17.51 -0.25
CA ASP A 159 -8.47 17.29 -1.53
C ASP A 159 -7.52 17.73 -2.66
N PHE A 160 -7.05 16.78 -3.47
CA PHE A 160 -6.15 17.06 -4.59
C PHE A 160 -6.76 18.06 -5.59
N ARG A 161 -8.10 18.10 -5.75
CA ARG A 161 -8.80 19.02 -6.68
C ARG A 161 -8.55 20.50 -6.38
N LYS A 162 -8.11 20.83 -5.15
CA LYS A 162 -7.74 22.19 -4.73
C LYS A 162 -6.34 22.63 -5.19
N TYR A 163 -5.53 21.70 -5.70
CA TYR A 163 -4.12 21.91 -6.06
C TYR A 163 -3.83 21.48 -7.51
N VAL A 164 -4.47 20.41 -8.00
CA VAL A 164 -4.31 19.88 -9.35
C VAL A 164 -5.62 19.29 -9.86
N ALA A 165 -5.90 19.42 -11.15
CA ALA A 165 -7.18 19.06 -11.76
C ALA A 165 -7.33 17.54 -11.98
N VAL A 166 -7.43 16.76 -10.89
CA VAL A 166 -7.62 15.30 -10.90
C VAL A 166 -8.80 14.87 -10.02
N ASN A 167 -9.54 13.87 -10.46
CA ASN A 167 -10.69 13.29 -9.74
C ASN A 167 -10.30 12.04 -8.96
N LEU A 168 -9.35 11.28 -9.49
CA LEU A 168 -8.73 10.07 -8.95
C LEU A 168 -7.20 10.28 -8.97
N ALA A 169 -6.46 9.68 -8.05
CA ALA A 169 -4.99 9.70 -8.04
C ALA A 169 -4.47 8.39 -7.40
N THR A 170 -3.31 7.87 -7.80
CA THR A 170 -2.85 6.58 -7.25
C THR A 170 -2.40 6.69 -5.79
N SER A 171 -2.42 5.56 -5.09
CA SER A 171 -1.76 5.38 -3.79
C SER A 171 -0.29 4.96 -3.89
N HIS A 172 0.31 5.01 -5.09
CA HIS A 172 1.68 4.58 -5.37
C HIS A 172 2.51 5.72 -5.99
N PRO A 173 2.75 6.81 -5.23
CA PRO A 173 3.63 7.88 -5.66
C PRO A 173 5.09 7.43 -5.69
N HIS A 174 5.85 7.99 -6.63
CA HIS A 174 7.31 7.86 -6.68
C HIS A 174 7.99 9.05 -6.00
N TYR A 175 9.22 8.84 -5.54
CA TYR A 175 10.05 9.88 -4.92
C TYR A 175 11.36 10.07 -5.68
N ASP A 176 11.79 11.32 -5.90
CA ASP A 176 13.16 11.60 -6.35
C ASP A 176 14.12 11.86 -5.17
N ALA A 177 15.42 11.88 -5.44
CA ALA A 177 16.46 12.03 -4.41
C ALA A 177 16.40 13.35 -3.62
N ALA A 178 15.67 14.35 -4.09
CA ALA A 178 15.42 15.59 -3.35
C ALA A 178 14.18 15.50 -2.44
N GLY A 179 13.46 14.36 -2.45
CA GLY A 179 12.22 14.15 -1.71
C GLY A 179 10.99 14.75 -2.39
N ASN A 180 11.07 15.10 -3.68
CA ASN A 180 9.86 15.51 -4.41
C ASN A 180 8.99 14.28 -4.67
N VAL A 181 7.67 14.45 -4.57
CA VAL A 181 6.71 13.40 -4.86
C VAL A 181 6.24 13.53 -6.30
N LEU A 182 6.17 12.43 -7.03
CA LEU A 182 5.59 12.32 -8.36
C LEU A 182 4.40 11.36 -8.28
N ASN A 183 3.25 11.73 -8.84
CA ASN A 183 2.07 10.87 -8.86
C ASN A 183 1.25 11.09 -10.14
N VAL A 184 0.32 10.18 -10.43
CA VAL A 184 -0.58 10.21 -11.60
C VAL A 184 -2.02 10.23 -11.12
N GLY A 185 -2.86 11.03 -11.79
CA GLY A 185 -4.30 11.08 -11.52
C GLY A 185 -5.15 11.37 -12.75
N THR A 186 -6.41 10.94 -12.73
CA THR A 186 -7.31 11.06 -13.89
C THR A 186 -8.12 12.35 -13.77
N SER A 187 -7.99 13.21 -14.76
CA SER A 187 -8.86 14.37 -14.99
C SER A 187 -10.01 13.92 -15.88
N ILE A 188 -11.24 13.90 -15.36
CA ILE A 188 -12.41 13.32 -16.01
C ILE A 188 -13.28 14.45 -16.60
N VAL A 189 -13.40 14.47 -17.94
CA VAL A 189 -14.24 15.42 -18.70
C VAL A 189 -13.95 16.91 -18.42
N ASP A 190 -12.78 17.26 -17.85
CA ASP A 190 -12.33 18.64 -17.69
C ASP A 190 -12.32 19.36 -19.05
N LYS A 191 -13.18 20.37 -19.19
CA LYS A 191 -13.40 21.13 -20.42
C LYS A 191 -13.63 20.22 -21.64
N GLY A 192 -14.39 19.14 -21.43
CA GLY A 192 -14.74 18.16 -22.47
C GLY A 192 -13.63 17.20 -22.84
N LYS A 193 -12.59 17.05 -22.00
CA LYS A 193 -11.46 16.13 -22.24
C LYS A 193 -11.16 15.29 -21.00
N THR A 194 -10.93 14.00 -21.21
CA THR A 194 -10.41 13.10 -20.18
C THR A 194 -8.91 12.90 -20.39
N LYS A 195 -8.13 13.00 -19.31
CA LYS A 195 -6.65 13.01 -19.36
C LYS A 195 -6.08 12.26 -18.16
N TYR A 196 -4.93 11.64 -18.34
CA TYR A 196 -4.04 11.25 -17.25
C TYR A 196 -3.08 12.42 -16.99
N VAL A 197 -3.06 12.90 -15.76
CA VAL A 197 -2.26 14.05 -15.31
C VAL A 197 -1.16 13.52 -14.42
N ILE A 198 0.08 13.63 -14.89
CA ILE A 198 1.26 13.39 -14.06
C ILE A 198 1.53 14.70 -13.34
N PHE A 199 1.59 14.67 -12.00
CA PHE A 199 1.81 15.85 -11.17
C PHE A 199 2.96 15.64 -10.20
N LYS A 200 3.65 16.74 -9.88
CA LYS A 200 4.80 16.77 -8.97
C LYS A 200 4.46 17.65 -7.77
N ILE A 201 4.68 17.15 -6.56
CA ILE A 201 4.64 17.92 -5.31
C ILE A 201 6.10 18.19 -4.91
N PRO A 202 6.59 19.44 -4.99
CA PRO A 202 7.96 19.75 -4.65
C PRO A 202 8.29 19.48 -3.17
N ALA A 203 9.52 19.06 -2.92
CA ALA A 203 10.06 18.93 -1.58
C ALA A 203 10.13 20.32 -0.90
N PRO A 204 9.81 20.44 0.41
CA PRO A 204 9.98 21.69 1.12
C PRO A 204 11.45 22.13 1.15
N VAL A 205 11.73 23.39 0.82
CA VAL A 205 13.08 23.95 0.94
C VAL A 205 13.49 24.02 2.43
N PRO A 206 14.66 23.49 2.83
CA PRO A 206 15.16 23.59 4.21
C PRO A 206 15.17 25.03 4.71
N GLY A 207 14.57 25.27 5.88
CA GLY A 207 14.43 26.63 6.47
C GLY A 207 13.46 27.59 5.76
N GLY A 208 12.93 27.24 4.58
CA GLY A 208 12.04 28.09 3.79
C GLY A 208 10.54 27.87 4.05
N ARG A 209 10.17 26.78 4.74
CA ARG A 209 8.76 26.45 5.02
C ARG A 209 8.23 27.34 6.17
N LYS A 210 7.41 28.34 5.82
CA LYS A 210 6.57 29.04 6.81
C LYS A 210 5.68 28.01 7.52
N GLU A 211 5.63 28.12 8.85
CA GLU A 211 4.81 27.27 9.72
C GLU A 211 3.35 27.21 9.21
N GLY A 212 2.78 26.00 9.15
CA GLY A 212 1.42 25.78 8.62
C GLY A 212 1.23 25.82 7.09
N ARG A 213 2.26 26.09 6.26
CA ARG A 213 2.13 25.93 4.79
C ARG A 213 2.15 24.45 4.41
N SER A 214 1.06 23.91 3.88
CA SER A 214 1.02 22.56 3.27
C SER A 214 1.94 22.46 2.04
N PRO A 215 2.71 21.38 1.85
CA PRO A 215 3.59 21.19 0.69
C PRO A 215 2.82 21.11 -0.63
N LEU A 216 1.56 20.68 -0.58
CA LEU A 216 0.68 20.53 -1.74
C LEU A 216 0.33 21.85 -2.43
N LYS A 217 0.54 23.00 -1.77
CA LYS A 217 0.34 24.32 -2.39
C LYS A 217 1.27 24.59 -3.57
N ASP A 218 2.38 23.87 -3.64
CA ASP A 218 3.40 24.01 -4.67
C ASP A 218 3.30 22.93 -5.75
N THR A 219 2.22 22.14 -5.76
CA THR A 219 1.95 21.09 -6.76
C THR A 219 1.93 21.67 -8.18
N GLU A 220 2.73 21.09 -9.07
CA GLU A 220 2.74 21.42 -10.50
C GLU A 220 2.23 20.25 -11.35
N VAL A 221 1.57 20.56 -12.48
CA VAL A 221 1.33 19.57 -13.54
C VAL A 221 2.67 19.32 -14.23
N PHE A 222 3.18 18.10 -14.11
CA PHE A 222 4.43 17.68 -14.74
C PHE A 222 4.20 17.37 -16.22
N CYS A 223 3.16 16.59 -16.54
CA CYS A 223 2.76 16.26 -17.91
C CYS A 223 1.25 15.94 -17.95
N SER A 224 0.66 15.91 -19.15
CA SER A 224 -0.70 15.39 -19.34
C SER A 224 -0.81 14.59 -20.63
N ILE A 225 -1.44 13.43 -20.53
CA ILE A 225 -1.67 12.47 -21.60
C ILE A 225 -3.18 12.47 -21.87
N ALA A 226 -3.61 12.61 -23.12
CA ALA A 226 -5.01 12.46 -23.46
C ALA A 226 -5.40 10.97 -23.39
N ALA A 227 -6.51 10.65 -22.73
CA ALA A 227 -7.04 9.30 -22.75
C ALA A 227 -7.54 8.93 -24.15
N HIS A 228 -7.35 7.69 -24.58
CA HIS A 228 -7.84 7.22 -25.89
C HIS A 228 -9.37 7.22 -25.96
N SER A 229 -10.07 7.04 -24.83
CA SER A 229 -11.51 7.21 -24.71
C SER A 229 -11.87 8.35 -23.74
N LEU A 230 -12.79 9.21 -24.18
CA LEU A 230 -13.34 10.30 -23.35
C LEU A 230 -14.18 9.77 -22.17
N LEU A 231 -14.95 8.70 -22.39
CA LEU A 231 -15.94 8.18 -21.44
C LEU A 231 -15.57 6.79 -20.88
N SER A 232 -14.41 6.26 -21.27
CA SER A 232 -13.89 4.97 -20.82
C SER A 232 -12.36 5.01 -20.62
N PRO A 233 -11.82 5.96 -19.84
CA PRO A 233 -10.39 5.98 -19.53
C PRO A 233 -9.97 4.69 -18.81
N SER A 234 -8.70 4.37 -18.93
CA SER A 234 -8.08 3.26 -18.21
C SER A 234 -8.06 3.50 -16.70
N TYR A 235 -8.31 2.43 -15.94
CA TYR A 235 -7.91 2.33 -14.55
C TYR A 235 -6.44 1.92 -14.47
N TYR A 236 -5.71 2.47 -13.53
CA TYR A 236 -4.31 2.16 -13.25
C TYR A 236 -4.05 2.36 -11.76
N HIS A 237 -3.22 1.48 -11.19
CA HIS A 237 -2.92 1.45 -9.76
C HIS A 237 -1.54 2.03 -9.43
N SER A 238 -0.58 1.90 -10.36
CA SER A 238 0.78 2.44 -10.23
C SER A 238 1.35 2.82 -11.60
N PHE A 239 2.56 3.37 -11.59
CA PHE A 239 3.31 3.77 -12.78
C PHE A 239 4.82 3.54 -12.55
N GLY A 240 5.63 3.54 -13.61
CA GLY A 240 7.08 3.33 -13.53
C GLY A 240 7.88 4.62 -13.71
N VAL A 241 9.08 4.68 -13.13
CA VAL A 241 10.00 5.82 -13.27
C VAL A 241 11.43 5.31 -13.42
N SER A 242 12.11 5.69 -14.51
CA SER A 242 13.56 5.58 -14.67
C SER A 242 14.22 6.94 -14.37
N GLU A 243 15.55 7.03 -14.39
CA GLU A 243 16.29 8.29 -14.24
C GLU A 243 15.73 9.42 -15.15
N ASN A 244 15.49 9.13 -16.43
CA ASN A 244 15.08 10.11 -17.42
C ASN A 244 13.65 9.96 -17.95
N TYR A 245 12.94 8.87 -17.63
CA TYR A 245 11.61 8.60 -18.19
C TYR A 245 10.57 8.23 -17.13
N ILE A 246 9.30 8.42 -17.49
CA ILE A 246 8.14 7.91 -16.76
C ILE A 246 7.40 6.96 -17.69
N ILE A 247 6.96 5.82 -17.16
CA ILE A 247 6.22 4.77 -17.85
C ILE A 247 4.79 4.79 -17.31
N PHE A 248 3.82 4.99 -18.19
CA PHE A 248 2.41 4.94 -17.85
C PHE A 248 1.68 3.94 -18.76
N LEU A 249 1.01 2.96 -18.17
CA LEU A 249 0.31 1.90 -18.87
C LEU A 249 -1.18 2.25 -18.96
N GLU A 250 -1.64 2.61 -20.15
CA GLU A 250 -3.07 2.74 -20.45
C GLU A 250 -3.58 1.37 -20.90
N GLN A 251 -3.98 0.58 -19.91
CA GLN A 251 -4.45 -0.79 -20.03
C GLN A 251 -5.94 -0.88 -20.37
N PRO A 252 -6.41 -1.95 -21.04
CA PRO A 252 -7.81 -2.10 -21.45
C PRO A 252 -8.77 -2.45 -20.30
N PHE A 253 -8.36 -2.25 -19.04
CA PHE A 253 -9.26 -2.25 -17.89
C PHE A 253 -9.78 -0.82 -17.69
N LYS A 254 -11.03 -0.57 -18.07
CA LYS A 254 -11.59 0.79 -18.27
C LYS A 254 -12.67 1.13 -17.25
N LEU A 255 -12.76 2.42 -16.91
CA LEU A 255 -13.80 3.02 -16.08
C LEU A 255 -14.91 3.66 -16.93
N ASP A 256 -16.11 3.08 -16.92
CA ASP A 256 -17.30 3.64 -17.57
C ASP A 256 -17.80 4.89 -16.81
N ILE A 257 -17.46 6.07 -17.36
CA ILE A 257 -17.82 7.37 -16.79
C ILE A 257 -19.33 7.60 -16.77
N LEU A 258 -20.08 7.09 -17.75
CA LEU A 258 -21.53 7.29 -17.83
C LEU A 258 -22.26 6.40 -16.82
N LYS A 259 -21.81 5.15 -16.65
CA LYS A 259 -22.30 4.25 -15.59
C LYS A 259 -21.96 4.79 -14.20
N MET A 260 -20.75 5.32 -14.01
CA MET A 260 -20.33 5.98 -12.77
C MET A 260 -21.18 7.22 -12.45
N ALA A 261 -21.37 8.12 -13.41
CA ALA A 261 -22.20 9.33 -13.25
C ALA A 261 -23.68 9.01 -12.95
N THR A 262 -24.16 7.83 -13.36
CA THR A 262 -25.54 7.37 -13.10
C THR A 262 -25.62 6.26 -12.03
N ALA A 263 -24.54 6.00 -11.29
CA ALA A 263 -24.42 4.83 -10.42
C ALA A 263 -25.49 4.76 -9.32
N TYR A 264 -25.78 5.88 -8.66
CA TYR A 264 -26.84 5.98 -7.64
C TYR A 264 -28.25 5.74 -8.20
N ILE A 265 -28.51 6.14 -9.45
CA ILE A 265 -29.80 5.92 -10.13
C ILE A 265 -29.93 4.45 -10.54
N ARG A 266 -28.83 3.82 -10.97
CA ARG A 266 -28.77 2.41 -11.36
C ARG A 266 -28.66 1.44 -10.18
N GLY A 267 -28.30 1.92 -8.98
CA GLY A 267 -28.05 1.09 -7.80
C GLY A 267 -26.80 0.21 -7.90
N VAL A 268 -25.75 0.67 -8.61
CA VAL A 268 -24.55 -0.14 -8.91
C VAL A 268 -23.29 0.41 -8.23
N SER A 269 -22.36 -0.45 -7.80
CA SER A 269 -21.12 -0.06 -7.10
C SER A 269 -20.06 0.53 -8.04
N TRP A 270 -19.04 1.20 -7.46
CA TRP A 270 -17.91 1.74 -8.23
C TRP A 270 -17.11 0.63 -8.93
N ALA A 271 -16.90 -0.51 -8.26
CA ALA A 271 -16.29 -1.71 -8.82
C ALA A 271 -16.96 -2.17 -10.11
N SER A 272 -18.30 -2.12 -10.16
CA SER A 272 -19.06 -2.50 -11.35
C SER A 272 -18.88 -1.52 -12.52
N CYS A 273 -18.35 -0.33 -12.29
CA CYS A 273 -18.03 0.64 -13.34
C CYS A 273 -16.70 0.34 -14.03
N LEU A 274 -15.91 -0.62 -13.52
CA LEU A 274 -14.72 -1.14 -14.18
C LEU A 274 -15.05 -2.36 -15.05
N ALA A 275 -14.48 -2.41 -16.25
CA ALA A 275 -14.62 -3.53 -17.18
C ALA A 275 -13.32 -3.80 -17.94
N PHE A 276 -12.98 -5.07 -18.15
CA PHE A 276 -11.82 -5.47 -18.95
C PHE A 276 -12.23 -5.74 -20.40
N HIS A 277 -11.50 -5.13 -21.33
CA HIS A 277 -11.70 -5.20 -22.77
C HIS A 277 -10.58 -6.00 -23.44
N GLY A 278 -10.63 -7.33 -23.33
CA GLY A 278 -9.60 -8.22 -23.87
C GLY A 278 -9.43 -8.19 -25.39
N GLU A 279 -10.30 -7.48 -26.11
CA GLU A 279 -10.20 -7.16 -27.54
C GLU A 279 -9.24 -5.99 -27.84
N ASP A 280 -8.95 -5.14 -26.86
CA ASP A 280 -8.11 -3.95 -27.00
C ASP A 280 -6.66 -4.20 -26.59
N LYS A 281 -5.76 -3.34 -27.06
CA LYS A 281 -4.33 -3.39 -26.71
C LYS A 281 -3.98 -2.51 -25.51
N THR A 282 -2.92 -2.89 -24.81
CA THR A 282 -2.33 -2.06 -23.75
C THR A 282 -1.40 -1.02 -24.39
N HIS A 283 -1.66 0.27 -24.16
CA HIS A 283 -0.81 1.35 -24.66
C HIS A 283 0.27 1.71 -23.62
N ILE A 284 1.53 1.75 -24.06
CA ILE A 284 2.67 2.05 -23.19
C ILE A 284 3.13 3.49 -23.49
N HIS A 285 2.77 4.43 -22.62
CA HIS A 285 3.14 5.83 -22.74
C HIS A 285 4.47 6.08 -22.04
N ILE A 286 5.47 6.56 -22.79
CA ILE A 286 6.78 6.94 -22.25
C ILE A 286 6.93 8.46 -22.29
N ILE A 287 7.25 9.06 -21.15
CA ILE A 287 7.34 10.51 -20.97
C ILE A 287 8.77 10.87 -20.60
N ASP A 288 9.45 11.65 -21.42
CA ASP A 288 10.79 12.15 -21.13
C ASP A 288 10.72 13.24 -20.04
N ARG A 289 11.39 12.98 -18.91
CA ARG A 289 11.38 13.83 -17.71
C ARG A 289 12.09 15.17 -17.90
N ARG A 290 13.04 15.23 -18.86
CA ARG A 290 13.85 16.43 -19.15
C ARG A 290 13.05 17.43 -19.98
N THR A 291 12.30 16.94 -20.95
CA THR A 291 11.44 17.74 -21.84
C THR A 291 10.00 17.88 -21.34
N ARG A 292 9.59 17.07 -20.36
CA ARG A 292 8.22 16.95 -19.82
C ARG A 292 7.16 16.57 -20.87
N LYS A 293 7.55 15.79 -21.89
CA LYS A 293 6.69 15.43 -23.03
C LYS A 293 6.69 13.92 -23.29
N PRO A 294 5.59 13.36 -23.82
CA PRO A 294 5.60 12.03 -24.38
C PRO A 294 6.65 11.91 -25.50
N VAL A 295 7.33 10.77 -25.58
CA VAL A 295 8.17 10.44 -26.73
C VAL A 295 7.30 10.23 -27.98
N PRO A 296 7.81 10.46 -29.21
CA PRO A 296 6.98 10.38 -30.42
C PRO A 296 6.63 8.94 -30.84
N THR A 297 7.46 7.96 -30.45
CA THR A 297 7.23 6.54 -30.72
C THR A 297 6.01 6.01 -29.95
N LYS A 298 5.17 5.21 -30.62
CA LYS A 298 3.96 4.62 -30.02
C LYS A 298 4.20 3.16 -29.67
N TYR A 299 4.38 2.86 -28.39
CA TYR A 299 4.56 1.51 -27.90
C TYR A 299 3.21 0.90 -27.48
N HIS A 300 3.01 -0.37 -27.79
CA HIS A 300 1.84 -1.13 -27.33
C HIS A 300 2.21 -2.60 -27.09
N THR A 301 1.35 -3.31 -26.36
CA THR A 301 1.47 -4.75 -26.09
C THR A 301 0.08 -5.36 -25.98
N ASP A 302 0.02 -6.68 -25.81
CA ASP A 302 -1.21 -7.45 -25.65
C ASP A 302 -2.07 -6.92 -24.46
N PRO A 303 -3.37 -7.20 -24.44
CA PRO A 303 -4.23 -6.94 -23.28
C PRO A 303 -3.65 -7.56 -22.00
N MET A 304 -3.54 -6.76 -20.94
CA MET A 304 -3.16 -7.21 -19.60
C MET A 304 -3.71 -6.25 -18.55
N VAL A 305 -3.75 -6.69 -17.29
CA VAL A 305 -4.00 -5.82 -16.13
C VAL A 305 -2.76 -5.77 -15.23
N VAL A 306 -2.37 -4.58 -14.83
CA VAL A 306 -1.21 -4.27 -14.00
C VAL A 306 -1.68 -3.52 -12.76
N PHE A 307 -1.27 -4.02 -11.61
CA PHE A 307 -1.42 -3.34 -10.33
C PHE A 307 -0.09 -2.67 -9.95
N HIS A 308 0.94 -3.48 -9.72
CA HIS A 308 2.24 -3.00 -9.26
C HIS A 308 3.31 -3.01 -10.37
N HIS A 309 3.92 -1.85 -10.58
CA HIS A 309 5.27 -1.75 -11.15
C HIS A 309 6.28 -2.13 -10.08
N VAL A 310 7.37 -2.80 -10.48
CA VAL A 310 8.46 -3.20 -9.59
C VAL A 310 9.59 -2.18 -9.64
N ASN A 311 10.13 -1.94 -10.84
CA ASN A 311 11.17 -0.93 -11.09
C ASN A 311 11.24 -0.61 -12.60
N ALA A 312 11.97 0.45 -12.96
CA ALA A 312 12.38 0.75 -14.33
C ALA A 312 13.79 1.35 -14.37
N TYR A 313 14.54 1.13 -15.45
CA TYR A 313 15.90 1.66 -15.63
C TYR A 313 16.30 1.74 -17.10
N GLU A 314 17.44 2.38 -17.38
CA GLU A 314 17.96 2.60 -18.73
C GLU A 314 19.27 1.81 -18.93
N GLU A 315 19.41 1.11 -20.06
CA GLU A 315 20.59 0.30 -20.44
C GLU A 315 20.76 0.36 -21.96
N ASP A 316 21.94 0.72 -22.46
CA ASP A 316 22.32 0.80 -23.89
C ASP A 316 21.25 1.36 -24.85
N GLY A 317 20.64 2.49 -24.47
CA GLY A 317 19.61 3.16 -25.29
C GLY A 317 18.24 2.47 -25.29
N CYS A 318 18.03 1.49 -24.40
CA CYS A 318 16.76 0.89 -24.09
C CYS A 318 16.25 1.35 -22.72
N LEU A 319 14.92 1.36 -22.57
CA LEU A 319 14.21 1.53 -21.31
C LEU A 319 13.64 0.18 -20.90
N LEU A 320 14.06 -0.32 -19.74
CA LEU A 320 13.62 -1.57 -19.16
C LEU A 320 12.65 -1.27 -18.03
N PHE A 321 11.56 -2.02 -17.94
CA PHE A 321 10.65 -1.95 -16.78
C PHE A 321 10.03 -3.29 -16.46
N ASP A 322 9.90 -3.56 -15.16
CA ASP A 322 9.37 -4.82 -14.63
C ASP A 322 8.01 -4.54 -13.96
N VAL A 323 7.00 -5.33 -14.31
CA VAL A 323 5.61 -5.17 -13.86
C VAL A 323 4.99 -6.52 -13.51
N ILE A 324 4.08 -6.50 -12.54
CA ILE A 324 3.26 -7.68 -12.17
C ILE A 324 1.95 -7.59 -12.94
N THR A 325 1.67 -8.62 -13.74
CA THR A 325 0.58 -8.61 -14.72
C THR A 325 -0.36 -9.80 -14.53
N TYR A 326 -1.63 -9.54 -14.80
CA TYR A 326 -2.75 -10.47 -14.82
C TYR A 326 -3.33 -10.53 -16.25
N GLU A 327 -3.94 -11.65 -16.59
CA GLU A 327 -4.52 -11.86 -17.93
C GLU A 327 -5.83 -11.07 -18.13
N ASP A 328 -6.52 -10.74 -17.03
CA ASP A 328 -7.81 -10.04 -17.03
C ASP A 328 -8.07 -9.29 -15.70
N GLY A 329 -9.25 -8.67 -15.59
CA GLY A 329 -9.70 -7.98 -14.37
C GLY A 329 -10.29 -8.89 -13.28
N SER A 330 -10.14 -10.21 -13.38
CA SER A 330 -10.80 -11.18 -12.49
C SER A 330 -10.39 -11.07 -11.02
N LEU A 331 -9.18 -10.57 -10.74
CA LEU A 331 -8.65 -10.38 -9.38
C LEU A 331 -9.61 -9.55 -8.49
N TYR A 332 -10.24 -8.52 -9.05
CA TYR A 332 -11.25 -7.73 -8.35
C TYR A 332 -12.49 -8.52 -7.97
N GLN A 333 -12.90 -9.51 -8.78
CA GLN A 333 -14.00 -10.38 -8.41
C GLN A 333 -13.60 -11.27 -7.23
N LEU A 334 -12.36 -11.76 -7.21
CA LEU A 334 -11.87 -12.60 -6.12
C LEU A 334 -11.74 -11.85 -4.78
N PHE A 335 -11.62 -10.52 -4.78
CA PHE A 335 -11.57 -9.68 -3.57
C PHE A 335 -12.94 -9.37 -2.93
N TYR A 336 -14.05 -9.85 -3.50
CA TYR A 336 -15.34 -9.86 -2.80
C TYR A 336 -15.28 -10.79 -1.58
N LEU A 337 -15.81 -10.33 -0.43
CA LEU A 337 -15.76 -11.05 0.84
C LEU A 337 -16.53 -12.39 0.82
N ALA A 338 -17.45 -12.60 -0.11
CA ALA A 338 -18.06 -13.91 -0.35
C ALA A 338 -16.99 -14.90 -0.88
N ASN A 339 -16.34 -14.54 -1.99
CA ASN A 339 -15.33 -15.36 -2.65
C ASN A 339 -14.09 -15.60 -1.76
N LEU A 340 -13.73 -14.63 -0.91
CA LEU A 340 -12.68 -14.76 0.12
C LEU A 340 -13.08 -15.57 1.37
N ASN A 341 -14.31 -16.10 1.47
CA ASN A 341 -14.71 -16.91 2.63
C ASN A 341 -15.22 -18.32 2.29
N GLU A 342 -15.37 -18.63 1.00
CA GLU A 342 -15.71 -19.97 0.50
C GLU A 342 -14.49 -20.93 0.49
N ASP A 343 -14.76 -22.23 0.27
CA ASP A 343 -13.72 -23.26 0.32
C ASP A 343 -12.82 -23.18 -0.94
N PHE A 344 -11.54 -22.89 -0.71
CA PHE A 344 -10.54 -22.50 -1.74
C PHE A 344 -10.47 -23.38 -2.98
N LYS A 345 -10.84 -24.66 -2.86
CA LYS A 345 -10.73 -25.63 -3.97
C LYS A 345 -11.64 -25.28 -5.14
N GLU A 346 -12.83 -24.73 -4.91
CA GLU A 346 -13.75 -24.37 -5.99
C GLU A 346 -13.36 -23.04 -6.65
N ASN A 347 -12.96 -22.04 -5.84
CA ASN A 347 -12.62 -20.70 -6.32
C ASN A 347 -11.19 -20.56 -6.91
N SER A 348 -10.39 -21.63 -6.91
CA SER A 348 -9.07 -21.69 -7.58
C SER A 348 -9.09 -21.45 -9.11
N ARG A 349 -10.29 -21.34 -9.71
CA ARG A 349 -10.52 -21.03 -11.13
C ARG A 349 -10.97 -19.57 -11.38
N LEU A 350 -11.12 -18.76 -10.33
CA LEU A 350 -11.66 -17.39 -10.44
C LEU A 350 -10.63 -16.32 -10.82
N THR A 351 -9.32 -16.62 -10.86
CA THR A 351 -8.33 -15.61 -11.29
C THR A 351 -7.10 -16.20 -11.95
N SER A 352 -6.44 -15.38 -12.78
CA SER A 352 -5.12 -15.68 -13.33
C SER A 352 -4.04 -15.52 -12.26
N MET A 353 -3.06 -16.41 -12.26
CA MET A 353 -1.90 -16.29 -11.35
C MET A 353 -1.05 -15.08 -11.80
N PRO A 354 -0.63 -14.18 -10.91
CA PRO A 354 0.17 -13.01 -11.30
C PRO A 354 1.52 -13.44 -11.89
N THR A 355 1.91 -12.74 -12.95
CA THR A 355 3.14 -12.99 -13.70
C THR A 355 4.02 -11.74 -13.71
N LEU A 356 5.26 -11.88 -13.22
CA LEU A 356 6.28 -10.85 -13.30
C LEU A 356 6.86 -10.82 -14.72
N LYS A 357 6.68 -9.70 -15.41
CA LYS A 357 7.09 -9.50 -16.81
C LYS A 357 8.04 -8.32 -16.96
N ARG A 358 9.11 -8.54 -17.72
CA ARG A 358 10.10 -7.53 -18.12
C ARG A 358 9.80 -7.03 -19.52
N PHE A 359 9.55 -5.74 -19.65
CA PHE A 359 9.48 -5.05 -20.93
C PHE A 359 10.77 -4.32 -21.22
N VAL A 360 11.16 -4.27 -22.50
CA VAL A 360 12.35 -3.56 -22.99
C VAL A 360 11.97 -2.81 -24.24
N LEU A 361 12.09 -1.47 -24.19
CA LEU A 361 11.66 -0.55 -25.24
C LEU A 361 12.88 0.21 -25.78
N PRO A 362 13.11 0.25 -27.10
CA PRO A 362 14.19 1.07 -27.68
C PRO A 362 13.82 2.56 -27.59
N LEU A 363 14.66 3.39 -26.95
CA LEU A 363 14.41 4.83 -26.83
C LEU A 363 14.57 5.56 -28.17
N HIS A 364 15.35 4.99 -29.09
CA HIS A 364 15.49 5.44 -30.46
C HIS A 364 15.14 4.31 -31.43
N VAL A 365 14.15 4.55 -32.28
CA VAL A 365 13.72 3.60 -33.32
C VAL A 365 14.28 4.05 -34.66
N ASP A 366 15.04 3.19 -35.33
CA ASP A 366 15.40 3.41 -36.72
C ASP A 366 14.13 3.33 -37.59
N LYS A 367 13.86 4.41 -38.33
CA LYS A 367 12.71 4.50 -39.24
C LYS A 367 12.85 3.61 -40.46
N ASN A 368 14.07 3.22 -40.80
CA ASN A 368 14.39 2.33 -41.92
C ASN A 368 14.40 0.83 -41.52
N ALA A 369 14.23 0.52 -40.23
CA ALA A 369 14.15 -0.86 -39.76
C ALA A 369 12.97 -1.60 -40.41
N GLU A 370 13.22 -2.84 -40.81
CA GLU A 370 12.21 -3.69 -41.46
C GLU A 370 11.02 -3.97 -40.51
N VAL A 371 9.80 -3.91 -41.04
CA VAL A 371 8.58 -4.22 -40.28
C VAL A 371 8.60 -5.68 -39.83
N GLY A 372 8.34 -5.93 -38.56
CA GLY A 372 8.47 -7.25 -37.91
C GLY A 372 9.87 -7.56 -37.36
N SER A 373 10.89 -6.76 -37.66
CA SER A 373 12.23 -6.93 -37.08
C SER A 373 12.24 -6.60 -35.58
N ASN A 374 13.02 -7.37 -34.80
CA ASN A 374 13.24 -7.06 -33.38
C ASN A 374 14.27 -5.95 -33.24
N LEU A 375 13.85 -4.84 -32.65
CA LEU A 375 14.66 -3.66 -32.36
C LEU A 375 15.57 -3.86 -31.13
N ILE A 376 15.23 -4.77 -30.22
CA ILE A 376 16.06 -5.06 -29.04
C ILE A 376 17.27 -5.91 -29.43
N LYS A 377 18.46 -5.46 -29.00
CA LYS A 377 19.76 -6.13 -29.20
C LYS A 377 20.46 -6.49 -27.88
N LEU A 378 19.89 -6.15 -26.73
CA LEU A 378 20.38 -6.53 -25.42
C LEU A 378 20.43 -8.06 -25.29
N SER A 379 21.55 -8.61 -24.83
CA SER A 379 21.72 -10.04 -24.55
C SER A 379 21.27 -10.44 -23.15
N SER A 380 21.00 -9.46 -22.28
CA SER A 380 20.54 -9.62 -20.89
C SER A 380 19.06 -10.00 -20.74
N THR A 381 18.31 -10.09 -21.85
CA THR A 381 16.86 -10.28 -21.85
C THR A 381 16.38 -11.11 -23.03
N THR A 382 15.22 -11.77 -22.90
CA THR A 382 14.49 -12.38 -24.02
C THR A 382 13.33 -11.51 -24.54
N ALA A 383 13.14 -10.31 -23.99
CA ALA A 383 12.10 -9.39 -24.42
C ALA A 383 12.36 -8.88 -25.85
N ARG A 384 11.28 -8.52 -26.56
CA ARG A 384 11.33 -8.11 -27.97
C ARG A 384 10.51 -6.84 -28.17
N ALA A 385 10.95 -5.99 -29.08
CA ALA A 385 10.22 -4.82 -29.53
C ALA A 385 10.18 -4.85 -31.05
N LEU A 386 9.04 -5.25 -31.62
CA LEU A 386 8.88 -5.48 -33.04
C LEU A 386 8.47 -4.17 -33.73
N LYS A 387 9.21 -3.79 -34.78
CA LYS A 387 8.89 -2.61 -35.59
C LYS A 387 7.56 -2.81 -36.31
N GLU A 388 6.64 -1.85 -36.18
CA GLU A 388 5.42 -1.78 -36.99
C GLU A 388 5.43 -0.57 -37.93
N LYS A 389 4.33 -0.39 -38.67
CA LYS A 389 4.09 0.82 -39.49
C LYS A 389 3.76 2.03 -38.60
N ASP A 390 3.78 3.22 -39.19
CA ASP A 390 3.28 4.46 -38.56
C ASP A 390 3.92 4.81 -37.20
N ASP A 391 5.24 4.60 -37.11
CA ASP A 391 6.06 4.79 -35.91
C ASP A 391 5.53 4.05 -34.64
N GLN A 392 4.82 2.93 -34.85
CA GLN A 392 4.43 1.98 -33.80
C GLN A 392 5.49 0.90 -33.56
N VAL A 393 5.50 0.39 -32.32
CA VAL A 393 6.33 -0.73 -31.85
C VAL A 393 5.48 -1.65 -30.96
N TYR A 394 5.39 -2.92 -31.35
CA TYR A 394 4.73 -3.96 -30.55
C TYR A 394 5.75 -4.62 -29.60
N CYS A 395 5.48 -4.55 -28.31
CA CYS A 395 6.40 -4.96 -27.24
C CYS A 395 5.97 -6.33 -26.69
N GLN A 396 6.85 -7.32 -26.80
CA GLN A 396 6.66 -8.65 -26.23
C GLN A 396 7.56 -8.79 -24.99
N PRO A 397 6.99 -8.95 -23.79
CA PRO A 397 7.79 -9.04 -22.58
C PRO A 397 8.49 -10.38 -22.42
N GLU A 398 9.54 -10.40 -21.61
CA GLU A 398 10.11 -11.60 -21.02
C GLU A 398 9.35 -11.96 -19.74
N LEU A 399 8.95 -13.23 -19.60
CA LEU A 399 8.43 -13.77 -18.34
C LEU A 399 9.60 -14.07 -17.40
N LEU A 400 9.57 -13.49 -16.20
CA LEU A 400 10.58 -13.70 -15.16
C LEU A 400 10.16 -14.79 -14.17
N CYS A 401 8.97 -14.65 -13.56
CA CYS A 401 8.40 -15.64 -12.64
C CYS A 401 6.88 -15.47 -12.47
N GLU A 402 6.26 -16.37 -11.70
CA GLU A 402 4.82 -16.40 -11.40
C GLU A 402 4.59 -16.43 -9.87
N GLY A 403 3.40 -16.04 -9.41
CA GLY A 403 2.99 -16.16 -8.02
C GLY A 403 3.65 -15.16 -7.06
N LEU A 404 3.87 -13.94 -7.54
CA LEU A 404 4.50 -12.84 -6.82
C LEU A 404 3.59 -11.61 -6.85
N GLU A 405 3.38 -10.95 -5.70
CA GLU A 405 2.65 -9.69 -5.56
C GLU A 405 3.23 -8.82 -4.43
N LEU A 406 2.73 -7.59 -4.27
CA LEU A 406 3.16 -6.60 -3.27
C LEU A 406 4.71 -6.44 -3.30
N PRO A 407 5.27 -6.01 -4.44
CA PRO A 407 6.70 -5.98 -4.66
C PRO A 407 7.35 -4.78 -3.97
N HIS A 408 8.51 -5.03 -3.38
CA HIS A 408 9.40 -4.04 -2.81
C HIS A 408 10.83 -4.31 -3.29
N ILE A 409 11.59 -3.26 -3.52
CA ILE A 409 13.02 -3.31 -3.87
C ILE A 409 13.83 -2.55 -2.83
N ASN A 410 15.16 -2.59 -2.92
CA ASN A 410 15.96 -1.53 -2.32
C ASN A 410 15.70 -0.24 -3.12
N TYR A 411 14.84 0.65 -2.60
CA TYR A 411 14.36 1.82 -3.34
C TYR A 411 15.47 2.86 -3.65
N ALA A 412 16.67 2.72 -3.09
CA ALA A 412 17.85 3.45 -3.57
C ALA A 412 18.24 3.09 -5.02
N HIS A 413 17.79 1.93 -5.51
CA HIS A 413 17.89 1.48 -6.90
C HIS A 413 16.61 1.73 -7.72
N ASN A 414 15.61 2.43 -7.18
CA ASN A 414 14.45 2.83 -7.97
C ASN A 414 14.88 3.78 -9.09
N GLY A 415 14.54 3.45 -10.33
CA GLY A 415 14.95 4.19 -11.50
C GLY A 415 16.33 3.81 -12.08
N GLN A 416 16.99 2.81 -11.48
CA GLN A 416 18.37 2.39 -11.74
C GLN A 416 18.48 0.87 -11.90
N PRO A 417 19.57 0.35 -12.51
CA PRO A 417 19.84 -1.08 -12.55
C PRO A 417 19.82 -1.71 -11.15
N TYR A 418 19.18 -2.86 -11.05
CA TYR A 418 18.89 -3.57 -9.80
C TYR A 418 18.88 -5.08 -10.03
N ARG A 419 18.76 -5.88 -8.96
CA ARG A 419 18.84 -7.34 -9.01
C ARG A 419 17.76 -8.05 -8.18
N TYR A 420 17.31 -7.46 -7.07
CA TYR A 420 16.51 -8.16 -6.07
C TYR A 420 15.11 -7.58 -5.91
N ILE A 421 14.12 -8.46 -5.90
CA ILE A 421 12.73 -8.17 -5.57
C ILE A 421 12.38 -8.92 -4.28
N PHE A 422 11.80 -8.21 -3.32
CA PHE A 422 11.21 -8.78 -2.12
C PHE A 422 9.69 -8.66 -2.24
N ALA A 423 8.94 -9.73 -2.04
CA ALA A 423 7.52 -9.74 -2.37
C ALA A 423 6.69 -10.76 -1.59
N ALA A 424 5.38 -10.53 -1.54
CA ALA A 424 4.41 -11.51 -1.10
C ALA A 424 4.30 -12.65 -2.13
N GLY A 425 4.39 -13.89 -1.66
CA GLY A 425 4.17 -15.06 -2.48
C GLY A 425 2.70 -15.49 -2.47
N VAL A 426 2.04 -15.33 -3.60
CA VAL A 426 0.63 -15.65 -3.83
C VAL A 426 0.49 -16.84 -4.79
N GLN A 427 -0.73 -17.36 -4.94
CA GLN A 427 -1.05 -18.44 -5.88
C GLN A 427 -2.36 -18.07 -6.62
N TRP A 428 -3.27 -19.01 -6.80
CA TRP A 428 -4.66 -18.82 -7.28
C TRP A 428 -5.57 -18.06 -6.28
N SER A 429 -4.96 -17.36 -5.32
CA SER A 429 -5.61 -16.61 -4.25
C SER A 429 -4.73 -15.40 -3.95
N PRO A 430 -5.32 -14.21 -3.71
CA PRO A 430 -4.57 -12.99 -3.44
C PRO A 430 -3.97 -12.96 -2.03
N ILE A 431 -4.18 -14.01 -1.24
CA ILE A 431 -3.68 -14.12 0.13
C ILE A 431 -2.21 -14.51 0.08
N PRO A 432 -1.30 -13.70 0.64
CA PRO A 432 0.10 -14.08 0.78
C PRO A 432 0.23 -15.34 1.65
N THR A 433 1.01 -16.32 1.18
CA THR A 433 1.27 -17.60 1.87
C THR A 433 2.71 -17.75 2.33
N LYS A 434 3.59 -16.88 1.83
CA LYS A 434 5.05 -16.89 1.99
C LYS A 434 5.59 -15.51 1.64
N ILE A 435 6.82 -15.25 2.03
CA ILE A 435 7.61 -14.12 1.53
C ILE A 435 8.64 -14.68 0.54
N ILE A 436 8.91 -13.95 -0.54
CA ILE A 436 9.87 -14.31 -1.60
C ILE A 436 10.96 -13.23 -1.67
N LYS A 437 12.22 -13.64 -1.75
CA LYS A 437 13.29 -12.87 -2.41
C LYS A 437 13.55 -13.50 -3.77
N TYR A 438 13.42 -12.73 -4.84
CA TYR A 438 13.68 -13.17 -6.21
C TYR A 438 14.90 -12.41 -6.76
N ASP A 439 15.83 -13.16 -7.36
CA ASP A 439 17.04 -12.64 -8.01
C ASP A 439 16.82 -12.64 -9.52
N ILE A 440 16.59 -11.46 -10.10
CA ILE A 440 16.21 -11.31 -11.51
C ILE A 440 17.32 -11.73 -12.49
N LEU A 441 18.59 -11.76 -12.02
CA LEU A 441 19.74 -12.16 -12.83
C LEU A 441 19.88 -13.69 -12.90
N THR A 442 19.72 -14.38 -11.77
CA THR A 442 19.82 -15.85 -11.72
C THR A 442 18.49 -16.55 -11.91
N LYS A 443 17.37 -15.80 -11.91
CA LYS A 443 15.97 -16.28 -11.92
C LYS A 443 15.66 -17.26 -10.78
N SER A 444 16.43 -17.19 -9.69
CA SER A 444 16.27 -18.02 -8.50
C SER A 444 15.49 -17.29 -7.41
N SER A 445 15.00 -18.03 -6.41
CA SER A 445 14.33 -17.43 -5.25
C SER A 445 14.70 -18.09 -3.93
N LEU A 446 14.67 -17.29 -2.88
CA LEU A 446 14.63 -17.72 -1.48
C LEU A 446 13.22 -17.44 -0.94
N THR A 447 12.72 -18.29 -0.05
CA THR A 447 11.37 -18.14 0.51
C THR A 447 11.32 -18.39 2.00
N TRP A 448 10.56 -17.56 2.72
CA TRP A 448 10.20 -17.77 4.11
C TRP A 448 8.70 -18.09 4.19
N ARG A 449 8.32 -19.07 5.00
CA ARG A 449 6.94 -19.41 5.30
C ARG A 449 6.85 -20.09 6.65
N GLU A 450 5.72 -19.95 7.33
CA GLU A 450 5.38 -20.70 8.52
C GLU A 450 3.92 -21.16 8.44
N GLU A 451 3.61 -22.34 8.96
CA GLU A 451 2.24 -22.87 8.93
C GLU A 451 1.28 -22.00 9.77
N HIS A 452 0.08 -21.78 9.24
CA HIS A 452 -0.96 -20.88 9.74
C HIS A 452 -0.57 -19.40 9.87
N CYS A 453 0.52 -18.98 9.22
CA CYS A 453 1.03 -17.62 9.23
C CYS A 453 0.89 -16.95 7.86
N TRP A 454 0.35 -15.73 7.84
CA TRP A 454 -0.04 -15.01 6.63
C TRP A 454 0.70 -13.65 6.63
N PRO A 455 1.75 -13.48 5.79
CA PRO A 455 2.56 -12.27 5.78
C PRO A 455 1.87 -11.09 5.09
N ALA A 456 2.04 -9.90 5.63
CA ALA A 456 1.89 -8.65 4.90
C ALA A 456 3.01 -8.45 3.87
N GLU A 457 2.88 -7.43 3.02
CA GLU A 457 3.94 -6.92 2.14
C GLU A 457 5.30 -6.86 2.88
N PRO A 458 6.38 -7.43 2.29
CA PRO A 458 7.73 -7.33 2.83
C PRO A 458 8.36 -5.99 2.49
N LEU A 459 8.70 -5.21 3.51
CA LEU A 459 9.40 -3.94 3.35
C LEU A 459 10.91 -4.12 3.57
N PHE A 460 11.73 -3.67 2.61
CA PHE A 460 13.18 -3.66 2.73
C PHE A 460 13.68 -2.40 3.47
N VAL A 461 14.57 -2.60 4.46
CA VAL A 461 15.30 -1.53 5.15
C VAL A 461 16.80 -1.78 5.00
N PRO A 462 17.57 -0.89 4.33
CA PRO A 462 19.01 -1.07 4.16
C PRO A 462 19.78 -0.92 5.48
N THR A 463 20.89 -1.66 5.62
CA THR A 463 21.89 -1.40 6.65
C THR A 463 22.46 0.01 6.45
N PRO A 464 22.66 0.83 7.51
CA PRO A 464 23.28 2.14 7.37
C PRO A 464 24.66 2.08 6.71
N GLY A 465 24.80 2.72 5.55
CA GLY A 465 26.06 2.73 4.77
C GLY A 465 26.27 1.52 3.85
N ALA A 466 25.26 0.65 3.69
CA ALA A 466 25.23 -0.51 2.79
C ALA A 466 25.86 -0.23 1.41
N LYS A 467 26.52 -1.25 0.86
CA LYS A 467 27.16 -1.21 -0.47
C LYS A 467 26.55 -2.17 -1.46
N ASP A 468 26.10 -3.32 -0.99
CA ASP A 468 25.38 -4.29 -1.78
C ASP A 468 23.87 -4.00 -1.73
N GLU A 469 23.16 -4.28 -2.82
CA GLU A 469 21.73 -4.02 -2.94
C GLU A 469 20.88 -4.73 -1.87
N ASP A 470 21.31 -5.92 -1.42
CA ASP A 470 20.61 -6.76 -0.42
C ASP A 470 21.19 -6.69 1.01
N ASP A 471 22.10 -5.75 1.28
CA ASP A 471 22.60 -5.51 2.64
C ASP A 471 21.58 -4.71 3.46
N GLY A 472 20.78 -5.45 4.23
CA GLY A 472 19.70 -4.92 5.04
C GLY A 472 18.82 -6.01 5.61
N ILE A 473 17.58 -5.64 5.96
CA ILE A 473 16.57 -6.54 6.50
C ILE A 473 15.24 -6.42 5.76
N ILE A 474 14.41 -7.44 5.91
CA ILE A 474 13.00 -7.42 5.54
C ILE A 474 12.14 -7.37 6.80
N LEU A 475 11.18 -6.46 6.81
CA LEU A 475 10.14 -6.34 7.82
C LEU A 475 8.79 -6.76 7.22
N SER A 476 8.05 -7.63 7.90
CA SER A 476 6.67 -8.00 7.51
C SER A 476 5.82 -8.28 8.75
N ALA A 477 4.58 -7.79 8.76
CA ALA A 477 3.61 -8.10 9.79
C ALA A 477 2.96 -9.46 9.49
N ILE A 478 3.03 -10.41 10.44
CA ILE A 478 2.55 -11.77 10.25
C ILE A 478 1.27 -11.99 11.06
N VAL A 479 0.15 -12.18 10.36
CA VAL A 479 -1.12 -12.58 10.97
C VAL A 479 -1.11 -14.10 11.18
N SER A 480 -1.48 -14.55 12.37
CA SER A 480 -1.69 -15.97 12.66
C SER A 480 -3.18 -16.33 12.59
N THR A 481 -3.49 -17.51 12.05
CA THR A 481 -4.80 -18.17 12.22
C THR A 481 -4.78 -19.32 13.23
N ASP A 482 -3.62 -19.64 13.81
CA ASP A 482 -3.47 -20.60 14.90
C ASP A 482 -3.73 -19.88 16.25
N PRO A 483 -4.74 -20.28 17.04
CA PRO A 483 -5.03 -19.67 18.34
C PRO A 483 -3.91 -19.76 19.37
N GLN A 484 -2.91 -20.64 19.17
CA GLN A 484 -1.74 -20.77 20.05
C GLN A 484 -0.57 -19.86 19.65
N LYS A 485 -0.64 -19.20 18.49
CA LYS A 485 0.39 -18.29 17.98
C LYS A 485 -0.14 -16.87 17.90
N SER A 486 0.41 -15.98 18.74
CA SER A 486 0.18 -14.54 18.62
C SER A 486 0.69 -14.00 17.27
N PRO A 487 0.05 -12.98 16.67
CA PRO A 487 0.62 -12.25 15.54
C PRO A 487 1.96 -11.59 15.92
N PHE A 488 2.81 -11.33 14.93
CA PHE A 488 4.16 -10.80 15.17
C PHE A 488 4.71 -9.96 14.02
N LEU A 489 5.62 -9.05 14.34
CA LEU A 489 6.54 -8.48 13.34
C LEU A 489 7.69 -9.48 13.11
N LEU A 490 7.91 -9.89 11.87
CA LEU A 490 9.04 -10.68 11.42
C LEU A 490 10.20 -9.78 10.98
N VAL A 491 11.43 -10.18 11.31
CA VAL A 491 12.67 -9.56 10.85
C VAL A 491 13.55 -10.62 10.18
N LEU A 492 13.69 -10.54 8.86
CA LEU A 492 14.59 -11.40 8.08
C LEU A 492 15.87 -10.64 7.71
N ASP A 493 16.99 -11.35 7.64
CA ASP A 493 18.20 -10.90 6.95
C ASP A 493 17.93 -10.87 5.43
N ALA A 494 18.06 -9.72 4.78
CA ALA A 494 17.67 -9.58 3.37
C ALA A 494 18.59 -10.34 2.41
N ARG A 495 19.81 -10.70 2.84
CA ARG A 495 20.78 -11.45 2.03
C ARG A 495 20.49 -12.94 2.00
N THR A 496 20.52 -13.57 3.18
CA THR A 496 20.36 -15.01 3.42
C THR A 496 18.91 -15.45 3.51
N PHE A 497 17.99 -14.51 3.72
CA PHE A 497 16.56 -14.75 3.95
C PHE A 497 16.27 -15.60 5.21
N THR A 498 17.20 -15.60 6.16
CA THR A 498 17.05 -16.26 7.45
C THR A 498 16.39 -15.32 8.47
N GLU A 499 15.68 -15.90 9.45
CA GLU A 499 15.02 -15.11 10.49
C GLU A 499 16.02 -14.66 11.56
N LEU A 500 16.13 -13.34 11.74
CA LEU A 500 16.97 -12.71 12.77
C LEU A 500 16.21 -12.54 14.09
N ALA A 501 14.94 -12.14 13.99
CA ALA A 501 14.07 -11.93 15.13
C ALA A 501 12.58 -11.98 14.75
N ARG A 502 11.74 -12.17 15.76
CA ARG A 502 10.32 -11.82 15.72
C ARG A 502 9.88 -11.12 16.99
N ALA A 503 8.90 -10.23 16.87
CA ALA A 503 8.31 -9.48 17.97
C ALA A 503 6.80 -9.76 18.06
N SER A 504 6.41 -10.68 18.94
CA SER A 504 5.03 -11.16 19.10
C SER A 504 4.19 -10.26 20.00
N VAL A 505 2.92 -10.06 19.63
CA VAL A 505 1.98 -9.15 20.30
C VAL A 505 0.64 -9.82 20.55
N ASP A 506 0.14 -9.72 21.79
CA ASP A 506 -1.14 -10.32 22.21
C ASP A 506 -2.31 -9.36 21.91
N VAL A 507 -2.60 -9.20 20.61
CA VAL A 507 -3.56 -8.21 20.07
C VAL A 507 -4.27 -8.75 18.84
N GLU A 508 -5.43 -8.19 18.52
CA GLU A 508 -6.08 -8.43 17.23
C GLU A 508 -5.36 -7.65 16.12
N MET A 509 -4.63 -8.36 15.25
CA MET A 509 -4.01 -7.78 14.04
C MET A 509 -4.87 -8.07 12.80
N HIS A 510 -4.77 -7.20 11.78
CA HIS A 510 -5.38 -7.38 10.47
C HIS A 510 -4.31 -7.70 9.42
N LEU A 511 -4.72 -8.30 8.31
CA LEU A 511 -3.91 -8.32 7.10
C LEU A 511 -4.10 -6.96 6.41
N ASP A 512 -3.00 -6.31 6.07
CA ASP A 512 -2.94 -4.95 5.55
C ASP A 512 -2.51 -4.95 4.06
N PHE A 513 -2.32 -3.77 3.47
CA PHE A 513 -1.82 -3.64 2.09
C PHE A 513 -0.37 -3.15 2.05
N HIS A 514 -0.16 -1.87 2.35
CA HIS A 514 1.10 -1.17 2.16
C HIS A 514 1.52 -0.37 3.39
N GLY A 515 2.78 0.04 3.40
CA GLY A 515 3.30 0.92 4.42
C GLY A 515 4.68 1.47 4.09
N LEU A 516 5.29 2.11 5.07
CA LEU A 516 6.66 2.60 4.97
C LEU A 516 7.38 2.48 6.32
N PHE A 517 8.71 2.45 6.28
CA PHE A 517 9.56 2.57 7.47
C PHE A 517 10.05 4.02 7.63
N ILE A 518 9.79 4.61 8.79
CA ILE A 518 10.25 5.94 9.18
C ILE A 518 11.46 5.76 10.09
N PRO A 519 12.70 6.00 9.63
CA PRO A 519 13.87 5.95 10.51
C PRO A 519 13.83 7.09 11.54
N ASP A 520 14.27 6.82 12.76
CA ASP A 520 14.45 7.84 13.79
C ASP A 520 15.61 8.78 13.39
N ALA A 521 15.28 10.01 12.98
CA ALA A 521 16.25 11.03 12.58
C ALA A 521 16.99 11.61 13.81
N GLY A 522 17.95 10.86 14.38
CA GLY A 522 18.64 11.35 15.58
C GLY A 522 19.84 10.58 16.15
N ARG A 523 20.24 9.40 15.63
CA ARG A 523 21.45 8.69 16.10
C ARG A 523 22.29 8.13 14.95
N ASP A 524 23.29 8.91 14.55
CA ASP A 524 24.52 8.34 13.98
C ASP A 524 25.22 7.55 15.11
N PRO A 525 25.39 6.22 15.02
CA PRO A 525 26.02 5.43 16.08
C PRO A 525 27.50 5.82 16.30
N GLY A 526 28.12 6.58 15.39
CA GLY A 526 29.45 7.16 15.57
C GLY A 526 29.52 8.38 16.50
N LYS A 527 28.39 8.91 16.99
CA LYS A 527 28.35 10.07 17.91
C LYS A 527 27.53 9.78 19.16
N GLN A 528 28.19 9.23 20.18
CA GLN A 528 27.68 9.29 21.55
C GLN A 528 27.53 10.77 21.96
N ALA A 529 26.33 11.16 22.39
CA ALA A 529 26.15 12.44 23.07
C ALA A 529 26.88 12.39 24.43
N PRO A 530 27.61 13.44 24.84
CA PRO A 530 28.32 13.44 26.11
C PRO A 530 27.32 13.35 27.28
N SER A 531 27.65 12.50 28.25
CA SER A 531 26.90 12.34 29.49
C SER A 531 26.77 13.67 30.24
N GLN A 532 25.54 14.18 30.39
CA GLN A 532 25.28 15.34 31.23
C GLN A 532 25.29 14.94 32.71
N GLU A 533 26.47 14.93 33.32
CA GLU A 533 26.59 15.22 34.75
C GLU A 533 26.30 16.71 34.96
N ALA A 534 25.30 17.02 35.80
CA ALA A 534 24.96 18.39 36.14
C ALA A 534 25.82 18.88 37.31
N PRO A 535 26.62 19.95 37.16
CA PRO A 535 27.34 20.54 38.29
C PRO A 535 26.40 21.41 39.14
N ALA A 536 26.44 21.21 40.46
CA ALA A 536 25.74 22.05 41.42
C ALA A 536 26.56 23.30 41.82
N ARG A 537 25.86 24.35 42.31
CA ARG A 537 26.35 25.67 42.80
C ARG A 537 26.58 26.73 41.70
N ALA A 538 26.31 28.01 41.94
CA ALA A 538 25.50 28.69 42.97
C ALA A 538 25.23 30.14 42.57
N ALA A 539 24.08 30.70 42.97
CA ALA A 539 23.86 32.14 43.13
C ALA A 539 22.79 32.35 44.21
N ALA A 540 22.98 33.34 45.07
CA ALA A 540 22.09 33.67 46.19
C ALA A 540 21.82 35.17 46.26
N LEU A 541 20.83 35.57 47.09
CA LEU A 541 20.45 36.97 47.43
C LEU A 541 19.71 37.73 46.27
N VAL A 542 18.65 38.53 46.46
CA VAL A 542 18.03 39.21 47.64
C VAL A 542 16.48 39.35 47.49
N LEU A 543 15.76 39.10 48.61
CA LEU A 543 14.42 39.58 49.05
C LEU A 543 13.16 39.61 48.13
N GLY A 544 12.05 39.09 48.69
CA GLY A 544 10.66 39.34 48.27
C GLY A 544 9.66 38.52 49.10
N THR A 545 8.99 39.12 50.08
CA THR A 545 8.22 38.42 51.14
C THR A 545 6.74 38.20 50.81
N SER A 546 6.21 36.98 51.01
CA SER A 546 4.95 36.74 51.75
C SER A 546 4.76 35.25 52.10
N SER A 547 3.95 34.99 53.13
CA SER A 547 3.81 33.72 53.86
C SER A 547 2.60 32.87 53.46
N ALA A 548 2.73 31.53 53.50
CA ALA A 548 1.70 30.61 54.01
C ALA A 548 2.29 29.23 54.36
N GLN A 549 1.66 28.53 55.32
CA GLN A 549 2.18 27.35 56.02
C GLN A 549 1.90 26.00 55.33
N LEU A 550 2.82 25.03 55.57
CA LEU A 550 2.67 23.64 56.05
C LEU A 550 1.30 22.94 55.83
N THR A 551 1.25 21.68 55.39
CA THR A 551 1.67 20.49 56.19
C THR A 551 1.95 19.26 55.29
N ALA A 552 2.43 18.15 55.86
CA ALA A 552 2.85 16.94 55.14
C ALA A 552 2.36 15.63 55.78
N VAL A 553 2.02 14.62 54.94
CA VAL A 553 2.23 13.15 55.15
C VAL A 553 1.34 12.50 56.27
N PRO A 554 1.04 11.16 56.31
CA PRO A 554 1.45 10.00 55.48
C PRO A 554 0.31 9.14 54.87
N ALA A 555 0.70 8.08 54.15
CA ALA A 555 -0.10 6.88 53.87
C ALA A 555 0.17 5.75 54.90
N PRO A 556 -0.80 4.85 55.12
CA PRO A 556 -0.55 3.39 54.96
C PRO A 556 -1.74 2.66 54.29
N GLY A 557 -1.69 1.39 53.89
CA GLY A 557 -0.64 0.37 53.97
C GLY A 557 -1.08 -0.94 53.26
N GLU A 558 -0.23 -1.95 53.23
CA GLU A 558 -0.49 -3.25 52.58
C GLU A 558 -1.55 -4.10 53.30
N VAL A 559 -2.26 -4.96 52.56
CA VAL A 559 -2.87 -6.19 53.09
C VAL A 559 -2.60 -7.36 52.14
N ARG A 560 -2.11 -8.47 52.70
CA ARG A 560 -1.91 -9.77 52.03
C ARG A 560 -2.89 -10.79 52.61
N GLU A 561 -3.44 -11.68 51.77
CA GLU A 561 -3.81 -13.09 52.04
C GLU A 561 -4.35 -13.67 50.71
N ARG A 562 -3.94 -14.81 50.11
CA ARG A 562 -3.57 -16.19 50.52
C ARG A 562 -4.72 -17.09 51.03
N TRP A 563 -5.40 -17.76 50.10
CA TRP A 563 -6.04 -19.11 50.22
C TRP A 563 -6.11 -19.76 48.80
N SER A 564 -6.55 -21.01 48.62
CA SER A 564 -5.72 -22.23 48.72
C SER A 564 -6.13 -23.32 47.70
N PHE A 565 -5.28 -24.33 47.47
CA PHE A 565 -5.55 -25.52 46.63
C PHE A 565 -6.43 -26.58 47.33
N VAL A 566 -7.24 -27.34 46.58
CA VAL A 566 -7.47 -28.82 46.69
C VAL A 566 -7.98 -29.36 45.31
N PRO A 567 -7.73 -30.63 44.87
CA PRO A 567 -7.82 -31.04 43.43
C PRO A 567 -8.63 -32.33 43.08
N PHE A 568 -8.71 -32.64 41.76
CA PHE A 568 -8.95 -33.96 41.10
C PHE A 568 -10.36 -34.62 41.22
N PRO A 569 -10.75 -35.67 40.43
CA PRO A 569 -9.93 -36.65 39.67
C PRO A 569 -10.31 -36.96 38.18
N HIS A 570 -9.58 -37.93 37.61
CA HIS A 570 -9.66 -38.46 36.23
C HIS A 570 -10.93 -39.26 35.87
N GLY A 571 -11.17 -39.39 34.56
CA GLY A 571 -11.89 -40.51 33.95
C GLY A 571 -11.43 -40.73 32.50
N ALA A 572 -11.08 -41.97 32.13
CA ALA A 572 -10.65 -42.35 30.78
C ALA A 572 -11.48 -43.54 30.28
N HIS A 573 -11.87 -43.58 29.00
CA HIS A 573 -12.18 -44.84 28.30
C HIS A 573 -12.15 -44.73 26.76
N GLN A 574 -11.22 -45.47 26.17
CA GLN A 574 -11.31 -46.31 24.97
C GLN A 574 -12.37 -46.06 23.86
N THR A 575 -11.83 -45.76 22.67
CA THR A 575 -12.09 -46.42 21.36
C THR A 575 -13.49 -46.95 21.01
N LYS A 576 -14.01 -46.50 19.87
CA LYS A 576 -14.62 -47.40 18.86
C LYS A 576 -14.47 -46.89 17.43
N THR A 577 -13.93 -47.74 16.57
CA THR A 577 -13.89 -47.61 15.11
C THR A 577 -15.29 -47.78 14.53
N GLN A 578 -15.64 -47.02 13.48
CA GLN A 578 -16.67 -47.44 12.55
C GLN A 578 -16.39 -46.99 11.11
N THR A 579 -16.35 -47.97 10.21
CA THR A 579 -16.09 -47.82 8.78
C THR A 579 -17.42 -47.91 8.01
N LEU A 580 -17.73 -46.90 7.22
CA LEU A 580 -18.67 -46.93 6.09
C LEU A 580 -18.20 -45.83 5.12
N GLY A 581 -18.23 -45.98 3.80
CA GLY A 581 -18.70 -47.09 2.98
C GLY A 581 -19.12 -46.53 1.63
N MET A 582 -18.31 -46.72 0.58
CA MET A 582 -18.60 -46.21 -0.77
C MET A 582 -19.86 -46.85 -1.36
N ALA A 583 -20.70 -46.05 -2.04
CA ALA A 583 -21.63 -46.55 -3.05
C ALA A 583 -21.98 -45.48 -4.09
N LYS A 584 -21.34 -45.58 -5.26
CA LYS A 584 -21.70 -45.05 -6.59
C LYS A 584 -21.81 -43.54 -6.78
#